data_AF-A0A7S2SXH8-F1
#
_entry.id   AF-A0A7S2SXH8-F1
#
_cell.length_a   1.000
_cell.length_b   1.000
_cell.length_c   1.000
_cell.angle_alpha   90.00
_cell.angle_beta   90.00
_cell.angle_gamma   90.00
#
_symmetry.space_group_name_H-M   'P 1'
#
loop_
_entity.id
_entity.type
_entity.pdbx_description
1 polymer ?
#
loop_
_entity_poly.entity_id
_entity_poly.type
_entity_poly.pdbx_seq_one_letter_code
_entity_poly.pdbx_strand_id
1 'polypeptide(L)'
;MMLGQERLRLKHEKKTEARINTNTTQQNKHHQQQHQHQQQHQQQQEHPPCGYEPEDESLDREERLLRSFDLNSRFGPCTGLSRMERWERAKGLGLEPPEEVKSTILGLLEGGKRGSKGLWEGRV
;
A
#
# COMPACT_ATOMS: atom_id res chain seq x y z
N MET A 1 76.93 8.39 8.91
CA MET A 1 75.68 8.79 9.61
C MET A 1 74.48 8.51 8.70
N MET A 2 73.85 7.34 8.86
CA MET A 2 72.72 6.85 8.04
C MET A 2 71.37 7.42 8.52
N LEU A 3 71.09 8.72 8.33
CA LEU A 3 69.86 9.36 8.84
C LEU A 3 69.08 10.14 7.76
N GLY A 4 69.26 9.76 6.49
CA GLY A 4 68.67 10.44 5.33
C GLY A 4 67.45 9.73 4.73
N GLN A 5 67.41 8.40 4.71
CA GLN A 5 66.32 7.65 4.04
C GLN A 5 65.09 7.45 4.93
N GLU A 6 65.26 7.51 6.25
CA GLU A 6 64.18 7.26 7.22
C GLU A 6 63.14 8.40 7.26
N ARG A 7 63.55 9.63 6.95
CA ARG A 7 62.65 10.79 6.91
C ARG A 7 61.70 10.84 5.70
N LEU A 8 62.02 10.14 4.60
CA LEU A 8 61.14 10.04 3.44
C LEU A 8 60.08 8.94 3.61
N ARG A 9 60.42 7.85 4.32
CA ARG A 9 59.51 6.72 4.60
C ARG A 9 58.37 7.11 5.54
N LEU A 10 58.66 7.85 6.61
CA LEU A 10 57.63 8.32 7.57
C LEU A 10 56.58 9.27 6.97
N LYS A 11 56.90 10.03 5.91
CA LYS A 11 55.92 10.95 5.28
C LYS A 11 54.90 10.22 4.41
N HIS A 12 55.29 9.11 3.79
CA HIS A 12 54.37 8.28 3.00
C HIS A 12 53.45 7.45 3.90
N GLU A 13 53.95 6.98 5.04
CA GLU A 13 53.20 6.19 6.02
C GLU A 13 52.11 7.01 6.73
N LYS A 14 52.44 8.24 7.18
CA LYS A 14 51.45 9.15 7.79
C LYS A 14 50.36 9.62 6.81
N LYS A 15 50.64 9.61 5.50
CA LYS A 15 49.67 9.96 4.45
C LYS A 15 48.76 8.79 4.10
N THR A 16 49.21 7.54 4.26
CA THR A 16 48.38 6.34 4.10
C THR A 16 47.49 6.09 5.31
N GLU A 17 47.97 6.35 6.52
CA GLU A 17 47.16 6.22 7.74
C GLU A 17 45.99 7.20 7.77
N ALA A 18 46.21 8.46 7.34
CA ALA A 18 45.18 9.49 7.20
C ALA A 18 44.14 9.22 6.08
N ARG A 19 44.39 8.24 5.21
CA ARG A 19 43.46 7.83 4.15
C ARG A 19 42.61 6.62 4.57
N ILE A 20 43.18 5.70 5.33
CA ILE A 20 42.49 4.48 5.80
C ILE A 20 41.45 4.83 6.87
N ASN A 21 41.80 5.69 7.82
CA ASN A 21 40.92 6.11 8.91
C ASN A 21 39.71 6.95 8.45
N THR A 22 39.85 7.78 7.41
CA THR A 22 38.72 8.52 6.82
C THR A 22 37.77 7.61 6.05
N ASN A 23 38.27 6.50 5.49
CA ASN A 23 37.47 5.58 4.69
C ASN A 23 36.60 4.69 5.60
N THR A 24 37.16 4.13 6.69
CA THR A 24 36.39 3.35 7.67
C THR A 24 35.32 4.19 8.40
N THR A 25 35.62 5.46 8.70
CA THR A 25 34.64 6.37 9.33
C THR A 25 33.49 6.71 8.37
N GLN A 26 33.78 6.89 7.08
CA GLN A 26 32.73 7.12 6.07
C GLN A 26 31.89 5.87 5.82
N GLN A 27 32.51 4.68 5.75
CA GLN A 27 31.82 3.41 5.57
C GLN A 27 30.89 3.07 6.76
N ASN A 28 31.32 3.30 7.99
CA ASN A 28 30.50 3.06 9.18
C ASN A 28 29.32 4.04 9.27
N LYS A 29 29.50 5.31 8.89
CA LYS A 29 28.40 6.29 8.83
C LYS A 29 27.34 5.89 7.79
N HIS A 30 27.76 5.36 6.64
CA HIS A 30 26.84 4.95 5.59
C HIS A 30 26.01 3.71 5.99
N HIS A 31 26.65 2.70 6.59
CA HIS A 31 25.94 1.52 7.12
C HIS A 31 24.99 1.89 8.28
N GLN A 32 25.40 2.81 9.17
CA GLN A 32 24.55 3.26 10.26
C GLN A 32 23.34 4.07 9.76
N GLN A 33 23.51 4.91 8.73
CA GLN A 33 22.40 5.63 8.10
C GLN A 33 21.42 4.69 7.37
N GLN A 34 21.92 3.62 6.73
CA GLN A 34 21.06 2.62 6.07
C GLN A 34 20.22 1.84 7.08
N HIS A 35 20.80 1.41 8.20
CA HIS A 35 20.05 0.75 9.28
C HIS A 35 18.96 1.65 9.89
N GLN A 36 19.23 2.95 10.04
CA GLN A 36 18.23 3.91 10.54
C GLN A 36 17.06 4.10 9.56
N HIS A 37 17.33 4.20 8.25
CA HIS A 37 16.25 4.27 7.25
C HIS A 37 15.40 3.00 7.22
N GLN A 38 16.02 1.82 7.33
CA GLN A 38 15.28 0.55 7.31
C GLN A 38 14.38 0.37 8.56
N GLN A 39 14.84 0.79 9.74
CA GLN A 39 14.02 0.80 10.96
C GLN A 39 12.85 1.78 10.88
N GLN A 40 13.05 2.96 10.27
CA GLN A 40 11.96 3.92 10.03
C GLN A 40 10.91 3.38 9.04
N HIS A 41 11.33 2.64 8.00
CA HIS A 41 10.40 1.99 7.07
C HIS A 41 9.62 0.82 7.70
N GLN A 42 10.19 0.10 8.67
CA GLN A 42 9.46 -0.94 9.41
C GLN A 42 8.44 -0.37 10.40
N GLN A 43 8.73 0.77 11.05
CA GLN A 43 7.78 1.43 11.94
C GLN A 43 6.63 2.15 11.21
N GLN A 44 6.81 2.49 9.93
CA GLN A 44 5.79 3.14 9.10
C GLN A 44 4.89 2.15 8.33
N GLN A 45 5.10 0.84 8.48
CA GLN A 45 4.16 -0.17 7.97
C GLN A 45 2.93 -0.38 8.85
N GLU A 46 2.83 0.35 9.97
CA GLU A 46 1.54 0.58 10.63
C GLU A 46 1.04 1.94 10.13
N HIS A 47 0.45 1.92 8.95
CA HIS A 47 -0.38 3.03 8.50
C HIS A 47 -1.41 3.29 9.62
N PRO A 48 -1.62 4.54 10.10
CA PRO A 48 -2.94 4.86 10.62
C PRO A 48 -3.90 4.41 9.52
N PRO A 49 -4.99 3.67 9.79
CA PRO A 49 -5.84 3.17 8.71
C PRO A 49 -6.08 4.33 7.75
N CYS A 50 -5.52 4.23 6.54
CA CYS A 50 -5.87 5.14 5.46
C CYS A 50 -7.25 4.66 5.04
N GLY A 51 -8.20 4.98 5.89
CA GLY A 51 -9.40 4.26 6.13
C GLY A 51 -10.16 5.16 7.07
N TYR A 52 -10.66 6.26 6.51
CA TYR A 52 -11.97 6.68 6.96
C TYR A 52 -12.86 5.46 6.69
N GLU A 53 -12.95 4.57 7.67
CA GLU A 53 -14.09 3.70 7.85
C GLU A 53 -15.04 4.57 8.67
N PRO A 54 -15.92 5.37 8.05
CA PRO A 54 -17.16 5.63 8.72
C PRO A 54 -17.81 4.25 8.75
N GLU A 55 -17.58 3.53 9.84
CA GLU A 55 -18.59 2.63 10.37
C GLU A 55 -19.77 3.54 10.69
N ASP A 56 -20.45 3.96 9.63
CA ASP A 56 -21.71 4.62 9.72
C ASP A 56 -22.63 3.53 10.22
N GLU A 57 -22.74 3.44 11.54
CA GLU A 57 -23.61 2.47 12.23
C GLU A 57 -25.08 2.64 11.81
N SER A 58 -25.41 3.71 11.07
CA SER A 58 -26.72 3.88 10.44
C SER A 58 -26.88 3.14 9.10
N LEU A 59 -25.82 2.56 8.54
CA LEU A 59 -25.91 1.76 7.31
C LEU A 59 -26.43 0.36 7.61
N ASP A 60 -27.55 0.02 6.98
CA ASP A 60 -28.09 -1.33 6.95
C ASP A 60 -27.01 -2.34 6.50
N ARG A 61 -27.06 -3.54 7.08
CA ARG A 61 -26.16 -4.67 6.73
C ARG A 61 -26.10 -4.90 5.22
N GLU A 62 -27.23 -4.76 4.56
CA GLU A 62 -27.38 -4.88 3.11
C GLU A 62 -26.53 -3.85 2.36
N GLU A 63 -26.60 -2.57 2.72
CA GLU A 63 -25.83 -1.52 2.05
C GLU A 63 -24.33 -1.68 2.33
N ARG A 64 -23.94 -2.11 3.54
CA ARG A 64 -22.54 -2.45 3.83
C ARG A 64 -22.01 -3.56 2.90
N LEU A 65 -22.78 -4.63 2.72
CA LEU A 65 -22.41 -5.72 1.80
C LEU A 65 -22.23 -5.20 0.38
N LEU A 66 -23.18 -4.39 -0.11
CA LEU A 66 -23.15 -3.85 -1.46
C LEU A 66 -22.00 -2.86 -1.68
N ARG A 67 -21.68 -2.01 -0.69
CA ARG A 67 -20.53 -1.10 -0.74
C ARG A 67 -19.21 -1.87 -0.76
N SER A 68 -19.06 -2.88 0.08
CA SER A 68 -17.89 -3.76 0.06
C SER A 68 -17.72 -4.46 -1.30
N PHE A 69 -18.83 -4.87 -1.92
CA PHE A 69 -18.81 -5.41 -3.27
C PHE A 69 -18.35 -4.34 -4.29
N ASP A 70 -18.93 -3.14 -4.28
CA ASP A 70 -18.61 -2.03 -5.19
C ASP A 70 -17.14 -1.59 -5.11
N LEU A 71 -16.54 -1.67 -3.92
CA LEU A 71 -15.14 -1.31 -3.66
C LEU A 71 -14.15 -2.44 -4.04
N ASN A 72 -14.63 -3.68 -4.19
CA ASN A 72 -13.76 -4.81 -4.50
C ASN A 72 -13.40 -4.84 -5.99
N SER A 73 -12.17 -4.45 -6.34
CA SER A 73 -11.67 -4.39 -7.72
C SER A 73 -11.58 -5.75 -8.43
N ARG A 74 -11.62 -6.88 -7.70
CA ARG A 74 -11.60 -8.24 -8.27
C ARG A 74 -12.72 -8.45 -9.29
N PHE A 75 -13.90 -7.88 -9.04
CA PHE A 75 -15.09 -8.07 -9.88
C PHE A 75 -15.18 -7.08 -11.06
N GLY A 76 -14.09 -6.36 -11.33
CA GLY A 76 -13.96 -5.41 -12.41
C GLY A 76 -14.51 -4.01 -12.07
N PRO A 77 -14.40 -3.06 -13.03
CA PRO A 77 -14.75 -1.66 -12.80
C PRO A 77 -16.22 -1.52 -12.41
N CYS A 78 -16.50 -0.66 -11.42
CA CYS A 78 -17.83 -0.38 -10.87
C CYS A 78 -18.50 0.87 -11.47
N THR A 79 -17.90 1.46 -12.51
CA THR A 79 -18.40 2.65 -13.19
C THR A 79 -19.28 2.28 -14.39
N GLY A 80 -20.41 2.96 -14.54
CA GLY A 80 -21.27 2.84 -15.74
C GLY A 80 -22.12 1.57 -15.83
N LEU A 81 -22.21 0.79 -14.76
CA LEU A 81 -23.03 -0.42 -14.67
C LEU A 81 -23.80 -0.41 -13.35
N SER A 82 -25.01 -0.94 -13.36
CA SER A 82 -25.76 -1.26 -12.14
C SER A 82 -25.05 -2.36 -11.33
N ARG A 83 -25.39 -2.49 -10.04
CA ARG A 83 -24.84 -3.55 -9.18
C ARG A 83 -25.12 -4.94 -9.74
N MET A 84 -26.29 -5.14 -10.37
CA MET A 84 -26.67 -6.42 -10.99
C MET A 84 -25.83 -6.72 -12.23
N GLU A 85 -25.72 -5.79 -13.17
CA GLU A 85 -24.91 -5.99 -14.40
C GLU A 85 -23.44 -6.28 -14.07
N ARG A 86 -22.90 -5.59 -13.06
CA ARG A 86 -21.55 -5.85 -12.57
C ARG A 86 -21.40 -7.28 -12.02
N TRP A 87 -22.39 -7.74 -11.24
CA TRP A 87 -22.41 -9.08 -10.68
C TRP A 87 -22.47 -10.15 -11.78
N GLU A 88 -23.34 -9.97 -12.77
CA GLU A 88 -23.48 -10.89 -13.90
C GLU A 88 -22.20 -10.97 -14.73
N ARG A 89 -21.56 -9.82 -15.01
CA ARG A 89 -20.26 -9.80 -15.70
C ARG A 89 -19.20 -10.55 -14.91
N ALA A 90 -19.11 -10.32 -13.60
CA ALA A 90 -18.14 -11.02 -12.76
C ALA A 90 -18.37 -12.54 -12.77
N LYS A 91 -19.63 -12.99 -12.77
CA LYS A 91 -19.98 -14.40 -12.91
C LYS A 91 -19.62 -14.95 -14.29
N GLY A 92 -19.89 -14.21 -15.36
CA GLY A 92 -19.51 -14.57 -16.73
C GLY A 92 -17.99 -14.69 -16.94
N LEU A 93 -17.20 -13.92 -16.17
CA LEU A 93 -15.74 -14.01 -16.13
C LEU A 93 -15.21 -15.14 -15.23
N GLY A 94 -16.08 -15.90 -14.56
CA GLY A 94 -15.67 -16.97 -13.65
C GLY A 94 -15.00 -16.47 -12.36
N LEU A 95 -15.27 -15.23 -11.94
CA LEU A 95 -14.66 -14.63 -10.74
C LEU A 95 -15.37 -15.01 -9.42
N GLU A 96 -16.45 -15.78 -9.54
CA GLU A 96 -17.28 -16.29 -8.44
C GLU A 96 -17.72 -15.17 -7.48
N PRO A 97 -18.50 -14.18 -7.95
CA PRO A 97 -19.03 -13.15 -7.06
C PRO A 97 -19.99 -13.77 -6.02
N PRO A 98 -20.06 -13.24 -4.79
CA PRO A 98 -20.92 -13.81 -3.74
C PRO A 98 -22.40 -13.80 -4.14
N GLU A 99 -23.10 -14.92 -3.98
CA GLU A 99 -24.55 -15.01 -4.29
C GLU A 99 -25.39 -14.16 -3.33
N GLU A 100 -24.92 -13.91 -2.10
CA GLU A 100 -25.58 -13.00 -1.14
C GLU A 100 -25.78 -11.61 -1.73
N VAL A 101 -24.78 -11.10 -2.47
CA VAL A 101 -24.85 -9.80 -3.16
C VAL A 101 -26.02 -9.79 -4.15
N LYS A 102 -26.19 -10.86 -4.94
CA LYS A 102 -27.30 -10.97 -5.90
C LYS A 102 -28.64 -10.95 -5.20
N SER A 103 -28.81 -11.76 -4.16
CA SER A 103 -30.05 -11.83 -3.39
C SER A 103 -30.41 -10.49 -2.75
N THR A 104 -29.42 -9.77 -2.20
CA THR A 104 -29.62 -8.43 -1.67
C THR A 104 -30.05 -7.44 -2.75
N ILE A 105 -29.41 -7.44 -3.93
CA ILE A 105 -29.81 -6.55 -5.04
C ILE A 105 -31.26 -6.82 -5.46
N LEU A 106 -31.66 -8.10 -5.59
CA LEU A 106 -33.03 -8.48 -5.95
C LEU A 106 -34.05 -8.02 -4.90
N GLY A 107 -33.77 -8.25 -3.61
CA GLY A 107 -34.65 -7.81 -2.52
C GLY A 107 -34.85 -6.28 -2.50
N LEU A 108 -33.80 -5.51 -2.81
CA LEU A 108 -33.90 -4.04 -2.89
C LEU A 108 -34.72 -3.57 -4.10
N LEU A 109 -34.63 -4.26 -5.24
CA LEU A 109 -35.43 -3.99 -6.43
C LEU A 109 -36.92 -4.23 -6.16
N GLU A 110 -37.27 -5.32 -5.48
CA GLU A 110 -38.65 -5.64 -5.10
C GLU A 110 -39.21 -4.69 -4.05
N GLY A 111 -38.37 -4.25 -3.10
CA GLY A 111 -38.75 -3.33 -2.03
C GLY A 111 -38.78 -1.84 -2.42
N GLY A 112 -38.53 -1.48 -3.68
CA GLY A 112 -38.50 -0.09 -4.14
C GLY A 112 -37.39 0.77 -3.53
N LYS A 113 -36.38 0.15 -2.89
CA LYS A 113 -35.25 0.84 -2.28
C LYS A 113 -34.24 1.24 -3.37
N ARG A 114 -33.66 2.44 -3.25
CA ARG A 114 -32.70 3.00 -4.25
C ARG A 114 -31.34 2.27 -4.32
N GLY A 115 -31.16 1.18 -3.58
CA GLY A 115 -29.89 0.46 -3.48
C GLY A 115 -29.57 -0.49 -4.63
N SER A 116 -30.35 -0.50 -5.72
CA SER A 116 -29.96 -1.21 -6.95
C SER A 116 -28.89 -0.48 -7.77
N LYS A 117 -28.77 0.84 -7.59
CA LYS A 117 -27.80 1.69 -8.27
C LYS A 117 -26.40 1.51 -7.69
N GLY A 118 -25.39 1.52 -8.55
CA GLY A 118 -23.99 1.45 -8.12
C GLY A 118 -23.60 2.68 -7.30
N LEU A 119 -22.66 2.53 -6.36
CA LEU A 119 -22.15 3.65 -5.54
C LEU A 119 -21.73 4.87 -6.38
N TRP A 120 -21.24 4.62 -7.60
CA TRP A 120 -20.66 5.61 -8.53
C TRP A 120 -21.60 6.01 -9.68
N GLU A 121 -22.84 5.50 -9.69
CA GLU A 121 -23.76 5.78 -10.79
C GLU A 121 -24.11 7.28 -10.84
N GLY A 122 -23.80 7.93 -11.98
CA GLY A 122 -24.05 9.36 -12.21
C GLY A 122 -23.02 10.33 -11.61
N ARG A 123 -21.84 9.86 -11.19
CA ARG A 123 -20.77 10.71 -10.61
C ARG A 123 -19.50 10.82 -11.46
N VAL A 124 -19.52 10.30 -12.67
CA VAL A 124 -18.40 10.27 -13.63
C VAL A 124 -18.86 10.70 -15.01
#